data_AF-A0A1I1N516-F1
#
_entry.id   AF-A0A1I1N516-F1
#
_cell.length_a   1.000
_cell.length_b   1.000
_cell.length_c   1.000
_cell.angle_alpha   90.00
_cell.angle_beta   90.00
_cell.angle_gamma   90.00
#
_symmetry.space_group_name_H-M   'P 1'
#
loop_
_entity.id
_entity.type
_entity.pdbx_description
1 polymer ?
#
loop_
_entity_poly.entity_id
_entity_poly.type
_entity_poly.pdbx_seq_one_letter_code
_entity_poly.pdbx_strand_id
1 'polypeptide(L)'
;MNKELSAGYSLSVIAMAVSVMVSGCGGGGGGSGNANPPAPAVPTTPPPATDNNGNAITPPVVAPTAMLDVLDPSNAKAAHAQGMTGAGVAVGVVDTDFDVSDPQLAGRISKTVYSSGGANGNMHGAEVAQALAGSTLGIAPGVFVQAAAAGTTGNSLLLSSQIYQDLFAKGVRIFNQ
;
A
#
# COMPACT_ATOMS: atom_id res chain seq x y z
N MET A 1 62.71 1.33 -23.13
CA MET A 1 61.92 2.44 -23.71
C MET A 1 60.46 2.01 -23.89
N ASN A 2 59.59 2.51 -23.00
CA ASN A 2 58.21 2.98 -23.23
C ASN A 2 57.59 2.91 -24.66
N LYS A 3 56.38 2.35 -24.78
CA LYS A 3 55.12 3.11 -24.97
C LYS A 3 53.86 2.23 -25.06
N GLU A 4 52.97 2.46 -24.10
CA GLU A 4 51.51 2.25 -24.13
C GLU A 4 50.85 2.98 -25.30
N LEU A 5 49.71 2.49 -25.80
CA LEU A 5 48.63 3.31 -26.38
C LEU A 5 47.28 2.58 -26.29
N SER A 6 46.26 3.36 -25.94
CA SER A 6 44.99 3.04 -25.31
C SER A 6 43.79 3.43 -26.19
N ALA A 7 42.61 2.91 -25.81
CA ALA A 7 41.25 3.45 -26.03
C ALA A 7 40.68 3.37 -27.46
N GLY A 8 39.38 3.18 -27.68
CA GLY A 8 38.21 3.10 -26.80
C GLY A 8 36.96 3.07 -27.70
N TYR A 9 35.99 2.22 -27.40
CA TYR A 9 34.77 2.09 -28.20
C TYR A 9 33.73 3.13 -27.78
N SER A 10 33.29 3.93 -28.75
CA SER A 10 32.43 5.09 -28.51
C SER A 10 30.95 4.72 -28.43
N LEU A 11 30.34 5.18 -27.34
CA LEU A 11 28.95 5.11 -26.94
C LEU A 11 28.17 6.25 -27.63
N SER A 12 27.26 5.99 -28.56
CA SER A 12 26.15 6.91 -28.91
C SER A 12 25.30 6.36 -30.07
N VAL A 13 24.02 6.72 -30.03
CA VAL A 13 22.98 6.56 -31.08
C VAL A 13 22.16 5.26 -31.02
N ILE A 14 21.41 5.07 -29.92
CA ILE A 14 20.07 4.46 -29.98
C ILE A 14 19.15 5.33 -29.11
N ALA A 15 18.74 6.48 -29.67
CA ALA A 15 17.66 7.29 -29.13
C ALA A 15 16.33 6.70 -29.63
N MET A 16 15.77 5.75 -28.88
CA MET A 16 14.46 5.16 -29.17
C MET A 16 13.41 5.79 -28.25
N ALA A 17 12.45 6.44 -28.90
CA ALA A 17 11.32 7.15 -28.33
C ALA A 17 10.40 6.26 -27.50
N VAL A 18 10.09 6.67 -26.26
CA VAL A 18 8.78 6.49 -25.59
C VAL A 18 8.70 7.53 -24.45
N SER A 19 8.02 8.67 -24.69
CA SER A 19 7.62 9.60 -23.62
C SER A 19 6.15 9.36 -23.30
N VAL A 20 5.86 8.66 -22.20
CA VAL A 20 4.51 8.52 -21.65
C VAL A 20 4.36 9.55 -20.53
N MET A 21 3.33 10.39 -20.67
CA MET A 21 2.98 11.42 -19.69
C MET A 21 2.47 10.79 -18.39
N VAL A 22 3.17 11.06 -17.28
CA VAL A 22 2.66 10.88 -15.92
C VAL A 22 2.15 12.23 -15.43
N SER A 23 0.83 12.39 -15.37
CA SER A 23 0.16 13.46 -14.62
C SER A 23 -0.39 12.86 -13.33
N GLY A 24 0.48 12.69 -12.33
CA GLY A 24 0.06 12.51 -10.95
C GLY A 24 -0.22 13.89 -10.36
N CYS A 25 -1.47 14.17 -9.99
CA CYS A 25 -1.79 15.35 -9.21
C CYS A 25 -1.54 15.03 -7.73
N GLY A 26 -0.55 15.70 -7.15
CA GLY A 26 -0.28 15.69 -5.72
C GLY A 26 -1.35 16.43 -4.92
N GLY A 27 -1.49 16.03 -3.66
CA GLY A 27 -2.43 16.60 -2.71
C GLY A 27 -2.05 17.98 -2.16
N GLY A 28 -2.99 18.57 -1.43
CA GLY A 28 -2.79 19.75 -0.60
C GLY A 28 -3.95 19.93 0.37
N GLY A 29 -3.67 19.79 1.66
CA GLY A 29 -4.59 20.12 2.74
C GLY A 29 -4.47 21.58 3.17
N GLY A 30 -5.54 22.11 3.79
CA GLY A 30 -5.57 23.42 4.43
C GLY A 30 -6.85 23.57 5.25
N GLY A 31 -6.70 23.74 6.56
CA GLY A 31 -7.80 23.78 7.52
C GLY A 31 -8.32 25.19 7.85
N SER A 32 -9.47 25.15 8.53
CA SER A 32 -10.03 26.08 9.52
C SER A 32 -10.53 27.47 9.09
N GLY A 33 -11.85 27.62 9.14
CA GLY A 33 -12.56 28.89 9.32
C GLY A 33 -13.97 28.63 9.85
N ASN A 34 -14.20 28.89 11.14
CA ASN A 34 -15.51 28.79 11.78
C ASN A 34 -16.47 29.86 11.28
N ALA A 35 -17.55 29.44 10.61
CA ALA A 35 -18.85 30.10 10.68
C ALA A 35 -19.91 29.00 10.67
N ASN A 36 -20.73 28.90 11.71
CA ASN A 36 -21.84 27.96 11.75
C ASN A 36 -22.88 28.39 10.70
N PRO A 37 -23.12 27.64 9.61
CA PRO A 37 -24.17 28.01 8.66
C PRO A 37 -25.54 27.75 9.30
N PRO A 38 -26.61 28.50 8.93
CA PRO A 38 -27.97 28.13 9.31
C PRO A 38 -28.27 26.70 8.83
N ALA A 39 -29.00 25.94 9.64
CA ALA A 39 -29.43 24.59 9.27
C ALA A 39 -30.13 24.62 7.89
N PRO A 40 -29.74 23.76 6.92
CA PRO A 40 -30.41 23.68 5.63
C PRO A 40 -31.90 23.38 5.82
N ALA A 41 -32.77 24.07 5.09
CA ALA A 41 -34.18 23.75 5.06
C ALA A 41 -34.38 22.32 4.55
N VAL A 42 -35.16 21.51 5.27
CA VAL A 42 -35.51 20.14 4.86
C VAL A 42 -36.35 20.23 3.58
N PRO A 43 -35.95 19.59 2.47
CA PRO A 43 -36.77 19.53 1.28
C PRO A 43 -38.05 18.75 1.60
N THR A 44 -39.22 19.32 1.31
CA THR A 44 -40.47 18.57 1.34
C THR A 44 -40.48 17.59 0.17
N THR A 45 -40.87 16.34 0.44
CA THR A 45 -40.99 15.29 -0.59
C THR A 45 -42.04 15.70 -1.62
N PRO A 46 -41.71 15.70 -2.93
CA PRO A 46 -42.69 15.85 -3.99
C PRO A 46 -43.76 14.74 -3.92
N PRO A 47 -45.01 15.01 -4.34
CA PRO A 47 -46.04 13.97 -4.40
C PRO A 47 -45.60 12.81 -5.33
N PRO A 48 -46.03 11.56 -5.03
CA PRO A 48 -45.63 10.39 -5.82
C PRO A 48 -45.97 10.54 -7.31
N ALA A 49 -45.01 10.24 -8.19
CA ALA A 49 -45.25 10.17 -9.62
C ALA A 49 -46.14 8.95 -9.92
N THR A 50 -47.21 9.19 -10.67
CA THR A 50 -48.12 8.16 -11.21
C THR A 50 -47.87 8.00 -12.70
N ASP A 51 -47.99 6.78 -13.22
CA ASP A 51 -48.01 6.57 -14.67
C ASP A 51 -49.37 7.00 -15.28
N ASN A 52 -49.49 6.94 -16.60
CA ASN A 52 -50.73 7.30 -17.32
C ASN A 52 -51.94 6.40 -16.96
N ASN A 53 -51.71 5.34 -16.17
CA ASN A 53 -52.71 4.38 -15.71
C ASN A 53 -53.00 4.52 -14.20
N GLY A 54 -52.38 5.48 -13.52
CA GLY A 54 -52.58 5.74 -12.09
C GLY A 54 -51.77 4.83 -11.15
N ASN A 55 -50.85 4.01 -11.67
CA ASN A 55 -50.00 3.18 -10.84
C ASN A 55 -48.81 3.98 -10.30
N ALA A 56 -48.46 3.73 -9.04
CA ALA A 56 -47.31 4.36 -8.40
C ALA A 56 -46.00 3.88 -9.06
N ILE A 57 -45.22 4.81 -9.62
CA ILE A 57 -43.88 4.51 -10.11
C ILE A 57 -42.96 4.47 -8.89
N THR A 58 -42.49 3.27 -8.52
CA THR A 58 -41.46 3.15 -7.47
C THR A 58 -40.11 3.55 -8.07
N PRO A 59 -39.43 4.57 -7.51
CA PRO A 59 -38.06 4.87 -7.92
C PRO A 59 -37.17 3.64 -7.72
N PRO A 60 -36.20 3.38 -8.60
CA PRO A 60 -35.19 2.38 -8.30
C PRO A 60 -34.53 2.72 -6.97
N VAL A 61 -34.52 1.77 -6.04
CA VAL A 61 -33.82 1.92 -4.75
C VAL A 61 -32.34 2.12 -5.06
N VAL A 62 -31.89 3.37 -4.98
CA VAL A 62 -30.47 3.67 -4.92
C VAL A 62 -30.00 3.14 -3.57
N ALA A 63 -29.18 2.08 -3.59
CA ALA A 63 -28.54 1.59 -2.37
C ALA A 63 -27.85 2.78 -1.68
N PRO A 64 -28.03 2.96 -0.36
CA PRO A 64 -27.34 4.03 0.35
C PRO A 64 -25.85 3.96 0.05
N THR A 65 -25.21 5.11 -0.18
CA THR A 65 -23.75 5.19 -0.19
C THR A 65 -23.24 4.54 1.09
N ALA A 66 -22.42 3.49 0.98
CA ALA A 66 -21.87 2.83 2.16
C ALA A 66 -21.14 3.88 3.00
N MET A 67 -21.68 4.19 4.17
CA MET A 67 -20.96 4.99 5.16
C MET A 67 -19.75 4.20 5.63
N LEU A 68 -18.64 4.90 5.91
CA LEU A 68 -17.42 4.30 6.45
C LEU A 68 -17.74 3.48 7.71
N ASP A 69 -17.37 2.19 7.72
CA ASP A 69 -17.38 1.38 8.93
C ASP A 69 -16.16 1.74 9.77
N VAL A 70 -16.37 2.42 10.90
CA VAL A 70 -15.29 2.83 11.81
C VAL A 70 -14.60 1.62 12.47
N LEU A 71 -15.27 0.46 12.54
CA LEU A 71 -14.72 -0.79 13.10
C LEU A 71 -14.03 -1.67 12.06
N ASP A 72 -14.09 -1.29 10.78
CA ASP A 72 -13.34 -1.88 9.67
C ASP A 72 -13.13 -0.82 8.57
N PRO A 73 -12.32 0.22 8.84
CA PRO A 73 -12.17 1.34 7.93
C PRO A 73 -11.53 0.96 6.59
N SER A 74 -10.84 -0.19 6.54
CA SER A 74 -10.25 -0.79 5.34
C SER A 74 -11.19 -1.72 4.59
N ASN A 75 -12.36 -2.06 5.15
CA ASN A 75 -13.27 -3.08 4.64
C ASN A 75 -12.59 -4.46 4.45
N ALA A 76 -11.62 -4.78 5.32
CA ALA A 76 -10.82 -6.00 5.25
C ALA A 76 -11.66 -7.25 5.55
N LYS A 77 -12.62 -7.16 6.47
CA LYS A 77 -13.51 -8.28 6.82
C LYS A 77 -14.37 -8.71 5.64
N ALA A 78 -14.89 -7.74 4.88
CA ALA A 78 -15.67 -8.04 3.68
C ALA A 78 -14.81 -8.71 2.59
N ALA A 79 -13.57 -8.25 2.41
CA ALA A 79 -12.62 -8.88 1.50
C ALA A 79 -12.28 -10.33 1.94
N HIS A 80 -12.03 -10.53 3.24
CA HIS A 80 -11.74 -11.86 3.79
C HIS A 80 -12.94 -12.80 3.68
N ALA A 81 -14.17 -12.31 3.86
CA ALA A 81 -15.40 -13.08 3.66
C ALA A 81 -15.56 -13.57 2.20
N GLN A 82 -14.92 -12.89 1.25
CA GLN A 82 -14.81 -13.31 -0.15
C GLN A 82 -13.57 -14.18 -0.44
N GLY A 83 -12.82 -14.58 0.58
CA GLY A 83 -11.59 -15.36 0.47
C GLY A 83 -10.37 -14.55 0.01
N MET A 84 -10.47 -13.22 -0.08
CA MET A 84 -9.37 -12.36 -0.50
C MET A 84 -8.44 -12.09 0.70
N THR A 85 -7.47 -12.96 0.90
CA THR A 85 -6.49 -12.86 2.00
C THR A 85 -5.13 -12.35 1.55
N GLY A 86 -4.90 -12.21 0.24
CA GLY A 86 -3.57 -11.95 -0.34
C GLY A 86 -2.74 -13.21 -0.59
N ALA A 87 -3.33 -14.40 -0.48
CA ALA A 87 -2.68 -15.66 -0.85
C ALA A 87 -2.06 -15.59 -2.26
N GLY A 88 -0.80 -16.03 -2.38
CA GLY A 88 -0.03 -15.98 -3.63
C GLY A 88 0.63 -14.63 -3.94
N VAL A 89 0.42 -13.60 -3.11
CA VAL A 89 1.08 -12.30 -3.23
C VAL A 89 2.29 -12.22 -2.30
N ALA A 90 3.40 -11.70 -2.82
CA ALA A 90 4.58 -11.34 -2.04
C ALA A 90 4.66 -9.83 -1.81
N VAL A 91 4.79 -9.41 -0.56
CA VAL A 91 4.94 -8.00 -0.15
C VAL A 91 6.32 -7.80 0.47
N GLY A 92 7.05 -6.78 0.00
CA GLY A 92 8.33 -6.40 0.57
C GLY A 92 8.11 -5.38 1.67
N VAL A 93 8.66 -5.62 2.86
CA VAL A 93 8.62 -4.66 3.97
C VAL A 93 10.05 -4.27 4.30
N VAL A 94 10.40 -3.01 4.09
CA VAL A 94 11.73 -2.46 4.39
C VAL A 94 11.65 -1.68 5.68
N ASP A 95 12.29 -2.15 6.73
CA ASP A 95 12.17 -1.54 8.06
C ASP A 95 13.42 -1.84 8.91
N THR A 96 13.32 -1.67 10.24
CA THR A 96 14.27 -2.15 11.24
C THR A 96 14.28 -3.68 11.31
N ASP A 97 14.46 -4.28 12.49
CA ASP A 97 14.52 -5.74 12.59
C ASP A 97 13.11 -6.35 12.51
N PHE A 98 13.09 -7.66 12.27
CA PHE A 98 11.86 -8.45 12.18
C PHE A 98 12.01 -9.75 12.95
N ASP A 99 10.91 -10.21 13.53
CA ASP A 99 10.82 -11.53 14.16
C ASP A 99 10.19 -12.54 13.19
N VAL A 100 11.03 -13.38 12.60
CA VAL A 100 10.58 -14.47 11.71
C VAL A 100 10.05 -15.69 12.46
N SER A 101 10.20 -15.72 13.78
CA SER A 101 9.68 -16.78 14.65
C SER A 101 8.29 -16.47 15.20
N ASP A 102 7.77 -15.28 14.91
CA ASP A 102 6.44 -14.85 15.32
C ASP A 102 5.35 -15.82 14.81
N PRO A 103 4.57 -16.43 15.71
CA PRO A 103 3.47 -17.32 15.35
C PRO A 103 2.42 -16.67 14.42
N GLN A 104 2.24 -15.35 14.49
CA GLN A 104 1.30 -14.62 13.62
C GLN A 104 1.72 -14.65 12.14
N LEU A 105 2.98 -14.97 11.86
CA LEU A 105 3.59 -14.97 10.52
C LEU A 105 4.21 -16.33 10.16
N ALA A 106 3.92 -17.39 10.93
CA ALA A 106 4.55 -18.69 10.78
C ALA A 106 4.52 -19.19 9.33
N GLY A 107 5.70 -19.42 8.76
CA GLY A 107 5.89 -19.90 7.38
C GLY A 107 5.58 -18.88 6.28
N ARG A 108 5.24 -17.63 6.64
CA ARG A 108 4.81 -16.56 5.72
C ARG A 108 5.68 -15.32 5.78
N ILE A 109 6.86 -15.40 6.40
CA ILE A 109 7.85 -14.33 6.41
C ILE A 109 9.24 -14.89 6.15
N SER A 110 10.06 -14.16 5.40
CA SER A 110 11.51 -14.36 5.33
C SER A 110 12.21 -13.03 5.59
N LYS A 111 13.42 -13.06 6.16
CA LYS A 111 14.21 -11.87 6.48
C LYS A 111 15.54 -11.86 5.73
N THR A 112 15.93 -10.69 5.21
CA THR A 112 17.28 -10.41 4.72
C THR A 112 17.81 -9.16 5.41
N VAL A 113 19.03 -9.22 5.93
CA VAL A 113 19.68 -8.12 6.67
C VAL A 113 20.64 -7.40 5.73
N TYR A 114 20.49 -6.09 5.59
CA TYR A 114 21.26 -5.27 4.65
C TYR A 114 22.30 -4.37 5.32
N SER A 115 22.24 -4.23 6.64
CA SER A 115 23.25 -3.50 7.42
C SER A 115 23.41 -4.10 8.81
N SER A 116 24.51 -3.77 9.49
CA SER A 116 24.71 -4.16 10.89
C SER A 116 23.61 -3.62 11.82
N GLY A 117 22.99 -2.48 11.46
CA GLY A 117 21.86 -1.90 12.18
C GLY A 117 20.51 -2.52 11.84
N GLY A 118 20.43 -3.42 10.85
CA GLY A 118 19.19 -4.08 10.45
C GLY A 118 18.76 -5.20 11.39
N ALA A 119 19.72 -5.96 11.93
CA ALA A 119 19.46 -7.01 12.91
C ALA A 119 19.70 -6.51 14.34
N ASN A 120 19.05 -5.40 14.71
CA ASN A 120 19.29 -4.68 15.96
C ASN A 120 18.27 -5.01 17.08
N GLY A 121 17.35 -5.95 16.85
CA GLY A 121 16.29 -6.30 17.81
C GLY A 121 15.20 -5.22 17.99
N ASN A 122 15.22 -4.14 17.21
CA ASN A 122 14.12 -3.18 17.18
C ASN A 122 12.91 -3.82 16.49
N MET A 123 11.78 -3.84 17.18
CA MET A 123 10.59 -4.59 16.75
C MET A 123 9.66 -3.83 15.79
N HIS A 124 10.00 -2.61 15.37
CA HIS A 124 9.12 -1.80 14.50
C HIS A 124 8.78 -2.54 13.19
N GLY A 125 9.77 -3.15 12.53
CA GLY A 125 9.52 -3.98 11.34
C GLY A 125 8.62 -5.19 11.62
N ALA A 126 8.76 -5.84 12.78
CA ALA A 126 7.91 -6.95 13.18
C ALA A 126 6.45 -6.51 13.39
N GLU A 127 6.22 -5.37 14.04
CA GLU A 127 4.89 -4.79 14.25
C GLU A 127 4.22 -4.41 12.93
N VAL A 128 4.97 -3.79 12.01
CA VAL A 128 4.51 -3.48 10.64
C VAL A 128 4.15 -4.77 9.89
N ALA A 129 4.97 -5.81 9.98
CA ALA A 129 4.70 -7.09 9.35
C ALA A 129 3.45 -7.78 9.92
N GLN A 130 3.22 -7.69 11.24
CA GLN A 130 1.99 -8.19 11.87
C GLN A 130 0.74 -7.40 11.44
N ALA A 131 0.82 -6.06 11.38
CA ALA A 131 -0.29 -5.23 10.92
C ALA A 131 -0.67 -5.55 9.46
N LEU A 132 0.33 -5.85 8.63
CA LEU A 132 0.11 -6.27 7.26
C LEU A 132 -0.46 -7.71 7.18
N ALA A 133 0.19 -8.68 7.79
CA ALA A 133 0.05 -10.10 7.47
C ALA A 133 -0.20 -11.02 8.67
N GLY A 134 -0.39 -10.48 9.87
CA GLY A 134 -0.69 -11.27 11.06
C GLY A 134 -1.96 -12.10 10.88
N SER A 135 -1.93 -13.37 11.30
CA SER A 135 -3.04 -14.30 11.10
C SER A 135 -4.34 -13.89 11.81
N THR A 136 -4.26 -13.11 12.89
CA THR A 136 -5.44 -12.72 13.68
C THR A 136 -6.03 -11.37 13.23
N LEU A 137 -5.19 -10.35 13.03
CA LEU A 137 -5.62 -8.96 12.81
C LEU A 137 -5.00 -8.31 11.57
N GLY A 138 -4.17 -9.03 10.81
CA GLY A 138 -3.51 -8.48 9.62
C GLY A 138 -4.50 -8.14 8.52
N ILE A 139 -4.19 -7.11 7.74
CA ILE A 139 -5.01 -6.70 6.59
C ILE A 139 -5.05 -7.79 5.50
N ALA A 140 -3.92 -8.45 5.24
CA ALA A 140 -3.76 -9.47 4.21
C ALA A 140 -3.06 -10.71 4.78
N PRO A 141 -3.76 -11.54 5.58
CA PRO A 141 -3.16 -12.65 6.33
C PRO A 141 -2.64 -13.80 5.45
N GLY A 142 -2.88 -13.78 4.14
CA GLY A 142 -2.41 -14.78 3.19
C GLY A 142 -1.12 -14.41 2.46
N VAL A 143 -0.63 -13.17 2.56
CA VAL A 143 0.59 -12.76 1.84
C VAL A 143 1.83 -13.44 2.39
N PHE A 144 2.85 -13.55 1.55
CA PHE A 144 4.21 -13.85 1.98
C PHE A 144 5.01 -12.54 2.13
N VAL A 145 5.56 -12.31 3.32
CA VAL A 145 6.34 -11.12 3.64
C VAL A 145 7.83 -11.37 3.33
N GLN A 146 8.38 -10.57 2.43
CA GLN A 146 9.82 -10.47 2.19
C GLN A 146 10.37 -9.30 3.00
N ALA A 147 10.81 -9.56 4.22
CA ALA A 147 11.33 -8.55 5.13
C ALA A 147 12.78 -8.18 4.77
N ALA A 148 13.01 -6.88 4.57
CA ALA A 148 14.30 -6.29 4.36
C ALA A 148 14.67 -5.45 5.58
N ALA A 149 15.47 -6.05 6.46
CA ALA A 149 16.02 -5.39 7.63
C ALA A 149 17.13 -4.43 7.18
N ALA A 150 16.72 -3.19 6.88
CA ALA A 150 17.57 -2.13 6.38
C ALA A 150 18.43 -1.53 7.50
N GLY A 151 17.86 -1.43 8.71
CA GLY A 151 18.44 -0.69 9.82
C GLY A 151 18.27 0.81 9.66
N THR A 152 18.85 1.60 10.57
CA THR A 152 18.67 3.05 10.58
C THR A 152 19.99 3.82 10.68
N THR A 153 19.97 5.07 10.23
CA THR A 153 20.94 6.09 10.58
C THR A 153 20.19 7.26 11.18
N GLY A 154 20.36 7.48 12.49
CA GLY A 154 19.51 8.39 13.25
C GLY A 154 18.05 7.90 13.21
N ASN A 155 17.14 8.76 12.76
CA ASN A 155 15.71 8.49 12.65
C ASN A 155 15.26 8.01 11.26
N SER A 156 16.18 7.72 10.34
CA SER A 156 15.86 7.33 8.96
C SER A 156 16.32 5.90 8.67
N LEU A 157 15.53 5.17 7.88
CA LEU A 157 15.93 3.86 7.35
C LEU A 157 17.14 3.99 6.43
N LEU A 158 18.01 2.99 6.49
CA LEU A 158 19.17 2.85 5.59
C LEU A 158 18.74 2.23 4.26
N LEU A 159 18.09 3.04 3.43
CA LEU A 159 17.57 2.58 2.14
C LEU A 159 18.65 2.53 1.06
N SER A 160 18.54 1.56 0.15
CA SER A 160 19.38 1.47 -1.04
C SER A 160 18.62 0.83 -2.19
N SER A 161 19.02 1.12 -3.44
CA SER A 161 18.41 0.49 -4.63
C SER A 161 18.57 -1.03 -4.64
N GLN A 162 19.62 -1.57 -4.00
CA GLN A 162 19.86 -3.00 -3.90
C GLN A 162 18.73 -3.72 -3.17
N ILE A 163 18.20 -3.13 -2.08
CA ILE A 163 17.08 -3.70 -1.31
C ILE A 163 15.88 -3.96 -2.22
N TYR A 164 15.46 -2.95 -2.99
CA TYR A 164 14.28 -3.08 -3.85
C TYR A 164 14.52 -4.00 -5.04
N GLN A 165 15.74 -4.02 -5.60
CA GLN A 165 16.11 -4.95 -6.66
C GLN A 165 16.04 -6.40 -6.17
N ASP A 166 16.56 -6.69 -4.98
CA ASP A 166 16.52 -8.02 -4.37
C ASP A 166 15.08 -8.44 -4.04
N LEU A 167 14.27 -7.53 -3.47
CA LEU A 167 12.85 -7.76 -3.23
C LEU A 167 12.09 -8.03 -4.53
N PHE A 168 12.32 -7.22 -5.57
CA PHE A 168 11.69 -7.41 -6.87
C PHE A 168 12.06 -8.76 -7.51
N ALA A 169 13.34 -9.15 -7.42
CA ALA A 169 13.83 -10.45 -7.87
C ALA A 169 13.19 -11.62 -7.09
N LYS A 170 12.86 -11.40 -5.81
CA LYS A 170 12.08 -12.33 -4.96
C LYS A 170 10.57 -12.32 -5.24
N GLY A 171 10.12 -11.66 -6.32
CA GLY A 171 8.73 -11.64 -6.75
C GLY A 171 7.87 -10.55 -6.10
N VAL A 172 8.46 -9.65 -5.30
CA VAL A 172 7.71 -8.55 -4.67
C VAL A 172 7.24 -7.55 -5.73
N ARG A 173 5.98 -7.14 -5.61
CA ARG A 173 5.39 -6.06 -6.43
C ARG A 173 4.72 -4.96 -5.60
N ILE A 174 4.61 -5.16 -4.29
CA ILE A 174 4.08 -4.20 -3.32
C ILE A 174 5.17 -3.96 -2.28
N PHE A 175 5.53 -2.70 -2.05
CA PHE A 175 6.63 -2.31 -1.17
C PHE A 175 6.10 -1.41 -0.06
N ASN A 176 6.36 -1.77 1.19
CA ASN A 176 6.13 -0.96 2.38
C ASN A 176 7.48 -0.54 2.97
N GLN A 177 7.54 0.67 3.52
CA GLN A 177 8.72 1.29 4.11
C GLN A 177 8.32 2.09 5.34
#